data_AF-A0A1Q7D677-F1
#
_entry.id   AF-A0A1Q7D677-F1
#
_cell.length_a   1.000
_cell.length_b   1.000
_cell.length_c   1.000
_cell.angle_alpha   90.00
_cell.angle_beta   90.00
_cell.angle_gamma   90.00
#
_symmetry.space_group_name_H-M   'P 1'
#
loop_
_entity.id
_entity.type
_entity.pdbx_description
1 polymer ?
#
loop_
_entity_poly.entity_id
_entity_poly.type
_entity_poly.pdbx_seq_one_letter_code
_entity_poly.pdbx_strand_id
1 'polypeptide(L)'
;MTPFRSLPRAAQLFIIGVIVAGVGAVVFGWIVDPVPSFKFPTLVYLAIGTQIAALRPIPWRKGRQWVVDPLLMAAGLFAPGAGVGMIAWLAVFDGRVPGRSIPWWAFLFNRAMLATAYVVPSMAVATIGTGADWTLPIRTVLFVVAALGLNYLVTALSVSYVTRASILTILFENVGLTALVGTAALSFAGGIIYLLLQTGPVGYIMAPGLFGFVLAVRGNVADAQRQTLLKDQTLELAAQALDARDRYTESHSIRVAELAGHLGERLELGDREVELIQTAASLHVHWRRWDRSSGTTMSVGMALAIQPASKAM
;
A
#
# COMPACT_ATOMS: atom_id res chain seq x y z
N MET A 1 -24.96 9.84 -5.09
CA MET A 1 -24.40 9.46 -3.77
C MET A 1 -25.35 8.50 -3.11
N THR A 2 -24.87 7.44 -2.47
CA THR A 2 -25.72 6.52 -1.72
C THR A 2 -26.22 7.19 -0.43
N PRO A 3 -27.53 7.43 -0.28
CA PRO A 3 -28.07 8.02 0.94
C PRO A 3 -27.92 7.03 2.10
N PHE A 4 -27.70 7.53 3.32
CA PHE A 4 -27.51 6.67 4.50
C PHE A 4 -28.66 5.65 4.67
N ARG A 5 -29.89 6.08 4.39
CA ARG A 5 -31.11 5.26 4.49
C ARG A 5 -31.17 4.09 3.49
N SER A 6 -30.39 4.11 2.41
CA SER A 6 -30.34 3.00 1.46
C SER A 6 -29.38 1.87 1.87
N LEU A 7 -28.57 2.08 2.92
CA LEU A 7 -27.69 1.06 3.44
C LEU A 7 -28.47 0.00 4.23
N PRO A 8 -28.00 -1.26 4.28
CA PRO A 8 -28.56 -2.28 5.16
C PRO A 8 -28.60 -1.80 6.63
N ARG A 9 -29.64 -2.16 7.39
CA ARG A 9 -29.77 -1.76 8.81
C ARG A 9 -28.56 -2.15 9.65
N ALA A 10 -27.96 -3.33 9.39
CA ALA A 10 -26.74 -3.76 10.07
C ALA A 10 -25.56 -2.81 9.79
N ALA A 11 -25.39 -2.36 8.54
CA ALA A 11 -24.35 -1.40 8.18
C ALA A 11 -24.60 -0.02 8.81
N GLN A 12 -25.85 0.43 8.88
CA GLN A 12 -26.21 1.68 9.55
C GLN A 12 -25.86 1.65 11.04
N LEU A 13 -26.24 0.59 11.75
CA LEU A 13 -25.93 0.41 13.17
C LEU A 13 -24.42 0.32 13.40
N PHE A 14 -23.70 -0.39 12.55
CA PHE A 14 -22.24 -0.47 12.64
C PHE A 14 -21.58 0.90 12.45
N ILE A 15 -21.98 1.66 11.43
CA ILE A 15 -21.47 3.01 11.17
C ILE A 15 -21.72 3.93 12.36
N ILE A 16 -22.94 3.92 12.90
CA ILE A 16 -23.29 4.71 14.09
C ILE A 16 -22.44 4.26 15.29
N GLY A 17 -22.29 2.96 15.50
CA GLY A 17 -21.47 2.40 16.56
C GLY A 17 -20.00 2.86 16.48
N VAL A 18 -19.40 2.87 15.29
CA VAL A 18 -18.04 3.38 15.09
C VAL A 18 -17.95 4.88 15.33
N ILE A 19 -18.96 5.66 14.93
CA ILE A 19 -19.00 7.10 15.21
C ILE A 19 -19.05 7.36 16.72
N VAL A 20 -19.94 6.66 17.43
CA VAL A 20 -20.06 6.77 18.89
C VAL A 20 -18.78 6.31 19.58
N ALA A 21 -18.18 5.20 19.14
CA ALA A 21 -16.91 4.72 19.67
C ALA A 21 -15.76 5.71 19.43
N GLY A 22 -15.71 6.33 18.25
CA GLY A 22 -14.69 7.34 17.92
C GLY A 22 -14.82 8.61 18.74
N VAL A 23 -16.04 9.08 19.01
CA VAL A 23 -16.27 10.22 19.93
C VAL A 23 -15.95 9.81 21.37
N GLY A 24 -16.45 8.65 21.79
CA GLY A 24 -16.22 8.11 23.13
C GLY A 24 -14.75 7.90 23.45
N ALA A 25 -13.95 7.42 22.50
CA ALA A 25 -12.51 7.26 22.65
C ALA A 25 -11.79 8.59 22.91
N VAL A 26 -12.18 9.67 22.22
CA VAL A 26 -11.60 11.01 22.44
C VAL A 26 -11.98 11.56 23.81
N VAL A 27 -13.26 11.43 24.18
CA VAL A 27 -13.75 11.86 25.50
C VAL A 27 -13.05 11.08 26.61
N PHE A 28 -12.93 9.77 26.46
CA PHE A 28 -12.20 8.91 27.39
C PHE A 28 -10.72 9.30 27.46
N GLY A 29 -10.09 9.59 26.32
CA GLY A 29 -8.72 10.11 26.27
C GLY A 29 -8.55 11.41 27.04
N TRP A 30 -9.54 12.31 27.01
CA TRP A 30 -9.52 13.56 27.77
C TRP A 30 -9.68 13.34 29.28
N ILE A 31 -10.43 12.31 29.68
CA ILE A 31 -10.62 11.96 31.09
C ILE A 31 -9.35 11.34 31.67
N VAL A 32 -8.66 10.47 30.91
CA VAL A 32 -7.50 9.71 31.38
C VAL A 32 -6.20 10.50 31.29
N ASP A 33 -5.93 11.16 30.16
CA ASP A 33 -4.71 11.96 29.93
C ASP A 33 -5.09 13.33 29.32
N PRO A 34 -5.57 14.28 30.15
CA PRO A 34 -5.95 15.59 29.67
C PRO A 34 -4.75 16.32 29.08
N VAL A 35 -4.91 16.88 27.89
CA VAL A 35 -3.80 17.51 27.16
C VAL A 35 -3.42 18.84 27.82
N PRO A 36 -2.20 18.96 28.35
CA PRO A 36 -1.73 20.22 28.93
C PRO A 36 -1.55 21.30 27.86
N SER A 37 -1.78 22.57 28.22
CA SER A 37 -1.71 23.70 27.28
C SER A 37 -0.35 23.87 26.60
N PHE A 38 0.75 23.50 27.26
CA PHE A 38 2.09 23.57 26.68
C PHE A 38 2.30 22.60 25.50
N LYS A 39 1.48 21.54 25.38
CA LYS A 39 1.54 20.59 24.25
C LYS A 39 0.79 21.09 23.01
N PHE A 40 -0.05 22.13 23.14
CA PHE A 40 -0.86 22.63 22.03
C PHE A 40 -0.07 23.13 20.83
N PRO A 41 1.06 23.86 20.96
CA PRO A 41 1.82 24.30 19.79
C PRO A 41 2.31 23.14 18.93
N THR A 42 2.83 22.08 19.55
CA THR A 42 3.29 20.87 18.86
C THR A 42 2.13 20.12 18.21
N LEU A 43 0.97 20.07 18.87
CA LEU A 43 -0.23 19.44 18.30
C LEU A 43 -0.79 20.23 17.12
N VAL A 44 -0.79 21.57 17.18
CA VAL A 44 -1.17 22.43 16.06
C VAL A 44 -0.20 22.23 14.89
N TYR A 45 1.10 22.17 15.17
CA TYR A 45 2.12 21.87 14.17
C TYR A 45 1.87 20.51 13.48
N LEU A 46 1.64 19.44 14.26
CA LEU A 46 1.33 18.11 13.74
C LEU A 46 -0.02 18.10 13.00
N ALA A 47 -1.01 18.86 13.45
CA ALA A 47 -2.30 19.01 12.79
C ALA A 47 -2.16 19.67 11.42
N ILE A 48 -1.37 20.75 11.30
CA ILE A 48 -1.09 21.41 10.02
C ILE A 48 -0.40 20.42 9.07
N GLY A 49 0.62 19.70 9.54
CA GLY A 49 1.29 18.67 8.74
C GLY A 49 0.30 17.58 8.29
N THR A 50 -0.56 17.12 9.19
CA THR A 50 -1.57 16.07 8.91
C THR A 50 -2.58 16.57 7.88
N GLN A 51 -2.97 17.83 7.96
CA GLN A 51 -3.89 18.45 7.00
C GLN A 51 -3.25 18.60 5.61
N ILE A 52 -1.97 18.97 5.53
CA ILE A 52 -1.26 19.03 4.25
C ILE A 52 -1.17 17.63 3.63
N ALA A 53 -0.87 16.61 4.45
CA ALA A 53 -0.84 15.22 4.02
C ALA A 53 -2.22 14.73 3.54
N ALA A 54 -3.28 15.09 4.27
CA ALA A 54 -4.66 14.80 3.93
C ALA A 54 -5.17 15.55 2.68
N LEU A 55 -4.44 16.53 2.15
CA LEU A 55 -4.79 17.19 0.88
C LEU A 55 -4.05 16.61 -0.32
N ARG A 56 -3.01 15.79 -0.10
CA ARG A 56 -2.22 15.15 -1.16
C ARG A 56 -2.40 13.63 -1.15
N PRO A 57 -3.58 13.12 -1.55
CA PRO A 57 -3.78 11.68 -1.67
C PRO A 57 -2.91 11.13 -2.79
N ILE A 58 -2.26 9.98 -2.56
CA ILE A 58 -1.56 9.26 -3.61
C ILE A 58 -2.60 8.37 -4.31
N PRO A 59 -2.78 8.50 -5.64
CA PRO A 59 -3.69 7.64 -6.39
C PRO A 59 -3.14 6.21 -6.42
N TRP A 60 -3.96 5.24 -6.00
CA TRP A 60 -3.57 3.82 -5.94
C TRP A 60 -4.40 2.96 -6.91
N ARG A 61 -4.01 1.69 -7.12
CA ARG A 61 -4.61 0.75 -8.10
C ARG A 61 -6.13 0.60 -7.96
N LYS A 62 -6.67 0.69 -6.73
CA LYS A 62 -8.10 0.80 -6.43
C LYS A 62 -8.31 1.83 -5.32
N GLY A 63 -8.56 3.09 -5.68
CA GLY A 63 -8.92 4.15 -4.74
C GLY A 63 -7.81 5.15 -4.44
N ARG A 64 -7.97 5.90 -3.34
CA ARG A 64 -7.00 6.90 -2.85
C ARG A 64 -6.47 6.44 -1.50
N GLN A 65 -5.16 6.41 -1.34
CA GLN A 65 -4.55 6.14 -0.04
C GLN A 65 -3.99 7.45 0.54
N TRP A 66 -4.31 7.71 1.80
CA TRP A 66 -3.87 8.89 2.53
C TRP A 66 -2.60 8.55 3.31
N VAL A 67 -1.67 9.50 3.40
CA VAL A 67 -0.40 9.33 4.13
C VAL A 67 -0.42 10.16 5.41
N VAL A 68 -1.50 10.02 6.17
CA VAL A 68 -1.68 10.71 7.46
C VAL A 68 -1.07 9.91 8.62
N ASP A 69 -0.86 8.61 8.42
CA ASP A 69 -0.47 7.65 9.44
C ASP A 69 0.80 8.06 10.22
N PRO A 70 1.92 8.48 9.59
CA PRO A 70 3.13 8.79 10.34
C PRO A 70 2.96 9.97 11.31
N LEU A 71 2.16 10.98 10.94
CA LEU A 71 1.91 12.15 11.75
C LEU A 71 0.93 11.87 12.89
N LEU A 72 -0.08 11.03 12.63
CA LEU A 72 -0.97 10.53 13.68
C LEU A 72 -0.24 9.62 14.68
N MET A 73 0.72 8.81 14.21
CA MET A 73 1.60 8.01 15.08
C MET A 73 2.47 8.92 15.96
N ALA A 74 3.11 9.94 15.37
CA ALA A 74 3.90 10.91 16.13
C ALA A 74 3.04 11.65 17.18
N ALA A 75 1.82 12.05 16.81
CA ALA A 75 0.87 12.69 17.71
C ALA A 75 0.46 11.77 18.87
N GLY A 76 0.17 10.50 18.59
CA GLY A 76 -0.21 9.52 19.62
C GLY A 76 0.91 9.19 20.59
N LEU A 77 2.17 9.21 20.13
CA LEU A 77 3.34 9.05 21.00
C LEU A 77 3.61 10.30 21.86
N PHE A 78 3.30 11.50 21.34
CA PHE A 78 3.53 12.77 22.05
C PHE A 78 2.43 13.15 23.04
N ALA A 79 1.17 12.98 22.64
CA ALA A 79 -0.01 13.23 23.44
C ALA A 79 -1.02 12.08 23.22
N PRO A 80 -0.84 10.97 23.97
CA PRO A 80 -1.73 9.82 23.92
C PRO A 80 -3.19 10.21 24.17
N GLY A 81 -4.12 9.41 23.63
CA GLY A 81 -5.52 9.62 23.90
C GLY A 81 -6.09 10.86 23.18
N ALA A 82 -6.40 11.90 23.94
CA ALA A 82 -7.09 13.10 23.45
C ALA A 82 -6.31 13.87 22.37
N GLY A 83 -4.98 13.93 22.47
CA GLY A 83 -4.15 14.69 21.53
C GLY A 83 -4.26 14.17 20.09
N VAL A 84 -3.97 12.89 19.88
CA VAL A 84 -4.14 12.24 18.57
C VAL A 84 -5.60 12.20 18.12
N GLY A 85 -6.53 12.02 19.07
CA GLY A 85 -7.97 12.04 18.82
C GLY A 85 -8.45 13.35 18.22
N MET A 86 -8.01 14.49 18.76
CA MET A 86 -8.31 15.81 18.22
C MET A 86 -7.76 15.99 16.81
N ILE A 87 -6.52 15.55 16.56
CA ILE A 87 -5.91 15.66 15.22
C ILE A 87 -6.67 14.80 14.21
N ALA A 88 -7.02 13.56 14.56
CA ALA A 88 -7.84 12.69 13.71
C ALA A 88 -9.21 13.33 13.38
N TRP A 89 -9.82 13.99 14.37
CA TRP A 89 -11.12 14.64 14.23
C TRP A 89 -11.11 16.05 13.65
N LEU A 90 -9.98 16.74 13.58
CA LEU A 90 -9.89 18.14 13.11
C LEU A 90 -9.02 18.29 11.86
N ALA A 91 -7.95 17.52 11.71
CA ALA A 91 -6.92 17.73 10.68
C ALA A 91 -7.00 16.79 9.48
N VAL A 92 -7.88 15.79 9.48
CA VAL A 92 -7.98 14.82 8.38
C VAL A 92 -9.08 15.25 7.40
N PHE A 93 -8.87 16.35 6.68
CA PHE A 93 -9.76 16.77 5.60
C PHE A 93 -9.22 16.39 4.22
N ASP A 94 -9.91 15.47 3.58
CA ASP A 94 -9.62 14.90 2.25
C ASP A 94 -9.89 15.85 1.05
N GLY A 95 -10.10 17.16 1.31
CA GLY A 95 -10.44 18.17 0.30
C GLY A 95 -11.84 18.04 -0.33
N ARG A 96 -12.59 17.00 0.04
CA ARG A 96 -13.96 16.76 -0.45
C ARG A 96 -14.97 17.50 0.43
N VAL A 97 -15.79 18.34 -0.18
CA VAL A 97 -16.83 19.13 0.50
C VAL A 97 -17.98 18.21 0.95
N PRO A 98 -18.28 18.13 2.26
CA PRO A 98 -19.43 17.38 2.77
C PRO A 98 -20.73 17.86 2.14
N GLY A 99 -21.59 16.92 1.72
CA GLY A 99 -22.86 17.20 1.08
C GLY A 99 -22.79 17.49 -0.43
N ARG A 100 -21.61 17.79 -0.99
CA ARG A 100 -21.44 18.04 -2.43
C ARG A 100 -20.64 16.96 -3.15
N SER A 101 -19.55 16.46 -2.57
CA SER A 101 -18.75 15.37 -3.16
C SER A 101 -18.66 14.11 -2.30
N ILE A 102 -18.97 14.19 -1.00
CA ILE A 102 -19.10 13.04 -0.11
C ILE A 102 -20.34 13.16 0.78
N PRO A 103 -21.04 12.06 1.08
CA PRO A 103 -22.13 12.10 2.02
C PRO A 103 -21.61 12.30 3.46
N TRP A 104 -22.35 13.05 4.27
CA TRP A 104 -21.97 13.39 5.65
C TRP A 104 -21.66 12.17 6.52
N TRP A 105 -22.43 11.08 6.35
CA TRP A 105 -22.21 9.85 7.13
C TRP A 105 -20.83 9.24 6.85
N ALA A 106 -20.38 9.22 5.59
CA ALA A 106 -19.08 8.66 5.22
C ALA A 106 -17.93 9.56 5.68
N PHE A 107 -18.15 10.90 5.65
CA PHE A 107 -17.21 11.87 6.19
C PHE A 107 -16.97 11.65 7.69
N LEU A 108 -18.04 11.57 8.48
CA LEU A 108 -17.94 11.35 9.93
C LEU A 108 -17.38 9.97 10.27
N PHE A 109 -17.82 8.95 9.54
CA PHE A 109 -17.36 7.57 9.72
C PHE A 109 -15.83 7.45 9.56
N ASN A 110 -15.25 8.02 8.49
CA ASN A 110 -13.81 7.94 8.25
C ASN A 110 -12.99 8.57 9.38
N ARG A 111 -13.44 9.72 9.91
CA ARG A 111 -12.77 10.40 11.02
C ARG A 111 -12.90 9.62 12.32
N ALA A 112 -14.09 9.10 12.60
CA ALA A 112 -14.32 8.29 13.79
C ALA A 112 -13.54 6.98 13.76
N MET A 113 -13.41 6.37 12.59
CA MET A 113 -12.58 5.18 12.39
C MET A 113 -11.11 5.47 12.66
N LEU A 114 -10.56 6.56 12.11
CA LEU A 114 -9.18 6.98 12.39
C LEU A 114 -9.00 7.34 13.86
N ALA A 115 -9.91 8.09 14.46
CA ALA A 115 -9.85 8.40 15.89
C ALA A 115 -9.80 7.12 16.72
N THR A 116 -10.69 6.16 16.48
CA THR A 116 -10.70 4.89 17.22
C THR A 116 -9.41 4.10 17.01
N ALA A 117 -8.94 3.99 15.76
CA ALA A 117 -7.78 3.20 15.40
C ALA A 117 -6.46 3.75 15.95
N TYR A 118 -6.36 5.05 16.23
CA TYR A 118 -5.12 5.66 16.76
C TYR A 118 -5.21 5.99 18.24
N VAL A 119 -6.38 6.40 18.75
CA VAL A 119 -6.57 6.74 20.17
C VAL A 119 -6.39 5.49 21.05
N VAL A 120 -7.08 4.39 20.73
CA VAL A 120 -7.04 3.17 21.57
C VAL A 120 -5.61 2.62 21.68
N PRO A 121 -4.87 2.42 20.58
CA PRO A 121 -3.49 1.95 20.67
C PRO A 121 -2.54 2.95 21.30
N SER A 122 -2.73 4.27 21.09
CA SER A 122 -1.88 5.28 21.73
C SER A 122 -1.95 5.20 23.26
N MET A 123 -3.15 4.99 23.81
CA MET A 123 -3.35 4.83 25.25
C MET A 123 -2.77 3.51 25.76
N ALA A 124 -2.96 2.42 25.02
CA ALA A 124 -2.40 1.12 25.39
C ALA A 124 -0.86 1.13 25.40
N VAL A 125 -0.23 1.83 24.46
CA VAL A 125 1.22 1.97 24.40
C VAL A 125 1.73 2.95 25.45
N ALA A 126 0.92 3.94 25.85
CA ALA A 126 1.24 4.90 26.90
C ALA A 126 1.46 4.22 28.27
N THR A 127 0.83 3.07 28.55
CA THR A 127 1.04 2.34 29.82
C THR A 127 2.38 1.59 29.88
N ILE A 128 3.06 1.40 28.75
CA ILE A 128 4.40 0.79 28.70
C ILE A 128 5.39 1.83 29.23
N GLY A 129 6.18 1.48 30.26
CA GLY A 129 7.12 2.43 30.88
C GLY A 129 8.16 3.01 29.90
N THR A 130 8.71 4.18 30.24
CA THR A 130 9.66 4.95 29.43
C THR A 130 11.12 4.79 29.87
N GLY A 131 11.41 3.83 30.75
CA GLY A 131 12.67 3.78 31.51
C GLY A 131 13.88 3.15 30.82
N ALA A 132 13.73 2.53 29.63
CA ALA A 132 14.85 1.88 28.93
C ALA A 132 14.94 2.30 27.46
N ASP A 133 16.15 2.30 26.89
CA ASP A 133 16.43 2.81 25.54
C ASP A 133 15.63 2.07 24.44
N TRP A 134 15.34 0.79 24.65
CA TRP A 134 14.55 -0.03 23.73
C TRP A 134 13.04 0.16 23.84
N THR A 135 12.56 0.88 24.88
CA THR A 135 11.11 1.07 25.09
C THR A 135 10.48 1.82 23.93
N LEU A 136 11.14 2.83 23.37
CA LEU A 136 10.55 3.65 22.33
C LEU A 136 10.39 2.93 20.98
N PRO A 137 11.41 2.22 20.44
CA PRO A 137 11.22 1.39 19.25
C PRO A 137 10.12 0.34 19.45
N ILE A 138 10.09 -0.33 20.59
CA ILE A 138 9.08 -1.36 20.91
C ILE A 138 7.68 -0.74 20.97
N ARG A 139 7.53 0.40 21.66
CA ARG A 139 6.27 1.17 21.72
C ARG A 139 5.80 1.57 20.32
N THR A 140 6.72 2.02 19.48
CA THR A 140 6.39 2.40 18.09
C THR A 140 5.93 1.19 17.28
N VAL A 141 6.63 0.05 17.35
CA VAL A 141 6.22 -1.17 16.63
C VAL A 141 4.85 -1.65 17.11
N LEU A 142 4.64 -1.72 18.43
CA LEU A 142 3.35 -2.13 19.00
C LEU A 142 2.23 -1.16 18.60
N PHE A 143 2.51 0.15 18.59
CA PHE A 143 1.55 1.14 18.14
C PHE A 143 1.20 0.94 16.66
N VAL A 144 2.20 0.77 15.80
CA VAL A 144 2.01 0.56 14.36
C VAL A 144 1.15 -0.68 14.10
N VAL A 145 1.51 -1.81 14.71
CA VAL A 145 0.79 -3.09 14.52
C VAL A 145 -0.64 -2.96 15.02
N ALA A 146 -0.85 -2.40 16.21
CA ALA A 146 -2.19 -2.26 16.79
C ALA A 146 -3.07 -1.28 16.02
N ALA A 147 -2.54 -0.12 15.63
CA ALA A 147 -3.30 0.90 14.90
C ALA A 147 -3.64 0.47 13.48
N LEU A 148 -2.69 -0.11 12.74
CA LEU A 148 -2.98 -0.67 11.42
C LEU A 148 -3.95 -1.85 11.52
N GLY A 149 -3.74 -2.75 12.48
CA GLY A 149 -4.64 -3.87 12.73
C GLY A 149 -6.07 -3.41 12.95
N LEU A 150 -6.29 -2.47 13.88
CA LEU A 150 -7.62 -1.91 14.13
C LEU A 150 -8.19 -1.18 12.91
N ASN A 151 -7.38 -0.38 12.21
CA ASN A 151 -7.84 0.34 11.02
C ASN A 151 -8.32 -0.61 9.91
N TYR A 152 -7.51 -1.61 9.56
CA TYR A 152 -7.86 -2.60 8.54
C TYR A 152 -9.04 -3.47 8.98
N LEU A 153 -9.13 -3.86 10.25
CA LEU A 153 -10.26 -4.63 10.76
C LEU A 153 -11.58 -3.85 10.68
N VAL A 154 -11.61 -2.60 11.16
CA VAL A 154 -12.83 -1.77 11.09
C VAL A 154 -13.21 -1.48 9.64
N THR A 155 -12.22 -1.23 8.77
CA THR A 155 -12.46 -1.05 7.34
C THR A 155 -13.04 -2.31 6.70
N ALA A 156 -12.45 -3.48 6.97
CA ALA A 156 -12.90 -4.75 6.42
C ALA A 156 -14.32 -5.11 6.91
N LEU A 157 -14.63 -4.88 8.19
CA LEU A 157 -15.97 -5.05 8.74
C LEU A 157 -16.98 -4.13 8.04
N SER A 158 -16.62 -2.87 7.83
CA SER A 158 -17.48 -1.91 7.13
C SER A 158 -17.83 -2.36 5.72
N VAL A 159 -16.81 -2.77 4.95
CA VAL A 159 -16.98 -3.27 3.58
C VAL A 159 -17.75 -4.58 3.57
N SER A 160 -17.54 -5.45 4.57
CA SER A 160 -18.28 -6.70 4.72
C SER A 160 -19.77 -6.45 4.94
N TYR A 161 -20.14 -5.53 5.82
CA TYR A 161 -21.55 -5.18 6.06
C TYR A 161 -22.24 -4.53 4.86
N VAL A 162 -21.50 -3.78 4.04
CA VAL A 162 -22.03 -3.14 2.84
C VAL A 162 -22.17 -4.14 1.69
N THR A 163 -21.14 -4.96 1.45
CA THR A 163 -21.04 -5.85 0.28
C THR A 163 -21.57 -7.26 0.55
N ARG A 164 -21.89 -7.60 1.82
CA ARG A 164 -22.24 -8.95 2.30
C ARG A 164 -21.23 -10.03 1.95
N ALA A 165 -19.96 -9.66 1.77
CA ALA A 165 -18.86 -10.59 1.52
C ALA A 165 -18.17 -10.97 2.83
N SER A 166 -17.51 -12.14 2.85
CA SER A 166 -16.74 -12.62 4.00
C SER A 166 -15.58 -11.68 4.35
N ILE A 167 -15.41 -11.41 5.64
CA ILE A 167 -14.37 -10.51 6.17
C ILE A 167 -12.97 -11.02 5.79
N LEU A 168 -12.74 -12.32 5.88
CA LEU A 168 -11.45 -12.95 5.53
C LEU A 168 -11.11 -12.71 4.07
N THR A 169 -12.08 -12.88 3.17
CA THR A 169 -11.94 -12.60 1.75
C THR A 169 -11.57 -11.14 1.51
N ILE A 170 -12.27 -10.21 2.17
CA ILE A 170 -11.95 -8.77 2.05
C ILE A 170 -10.55 -8.45 2.57
N LEU A 171 -10.13 -9.06 3.68
CA LEU A 171 -8.84 -8.79 4.31
C LEU A 171 -7.68 -9.35 3.48
N PHE A 172 -7.77 -10.60 3.01
CA PHE A 172 -6.71 -11.25 2.25
C PHE A 172 -6.66 -10.84 0.77
N GLU A 173 -7.81 -10.53 0.14
CA GLU A 173 -7.83 -10.16 -1.28
C GLU A 173 -7.63 -8.66 -1.53
N ASN A 174 -8.02 -7.78 -0.60
CA ASN A 174 -7.85 -6.33 -0.80
C ASN A 174 -6.55 -5.78 -0.22
N VAL A 175 -5.97 -6.42 0.80
CA VAL A 175 -4.75 -5.93 1.46
C VAL A 175 -3.58 -6.83 1.09
N GLY A 176 -2.96 -6.54 -0.06
CA GLY A 176 -1.73 -7.24 -0.46
C GLY A 176 -0.63 -7.08 0.59
N LEU A 177 0.06 -8.17 0.92
CA LEU A 177 1.10 -8.21 1.96
C LEU A 177 2.17 -7.12 1.76
N THR A 178 2.55 -6.86 0.50
CA THR A 178 3.50 -5.81 0.12
C THR A 178 3.01 -4.40 0.47
N ALA A 179 1.73 -4.10 0.28
CA ALA A 179 1.14 -2.82 0.64
C ALA A 179 1.04 -2.63 2.15
N LEU A 180 0.78 -3.72 2.89
CA LEU A 180 0.73 -3.73 4.35
C LEU A 180 2.12 -3.46 4.94
N VAL A 181 3.15 -4.17 4.46
CA VAL A 181 4.55 -3.94 4.87
C VAL A 181 5.01 -2.53 4.56
N GLY A 182 4.70 -2.02 3.36
CA GLY A 182 5.00 -0.63 3.00
C GLY A 182 4.32 0.39 3.92
N THR A 183 3.04 0.18 4.23
CA THR A 183 2.28 1.07 5.12
C THR A 183 2.79 1.00 6.57
N ALA A 184 3.19 -0.18 7.04
CA ALA A 184 3.81 -0.37 8.36
C ALA A 184 5.16 0.35 8.47
N ALA A 185 6.04 0.18 7.48
CA ALA A 185 7.34 0.87 7.45
C ALA A 185 7.18 2.40 7.46
N LEU A 186 6.20 2.93 6.72
CA LEU A 186 5.87 4.35 6.72
C LEU A 186 5.34 4.82 8.07
N SER A 187 4.43 4.06 8.67
CA SER A 187 3.87 4.38 9.98
C SER A 187 4.94 4.39 11.08
N PHE A 188 5.94 3.52 10.98
CA PHE A 188 7.09 3.49 11.88
C PHE A 188 7.92 4.79 11.83
N ALA A 189 7.96 5.48 10.68
CA ALA A 189 8.60 6.80 10.59
C ALA A 189 7.97 7.83 11.54
N GLY A 190 6.72 7.63 12.00
CA GLY A 190 6.11 8.45 13.04
C GLY A 190 6.87 8.42 14.38
N GLY A 191 7.49 7.29 14.74
CA GLY A 191 8.36 7.21 15.92
C GLY A 191 9.65 8.01 15.76
N ILE A 192 10.19 8.05 14.53
CA ILE A 192 11.36 8.89 14.20
C ILE A 192 10.99 10.38 14.24
N ILE A 193 9.82 10.74 13.72
CA ILE A 193 9.28 12.11 13.84
C ILE A 193 9.13 12.50 15.31
N TYR A 194 8.61 11.60 16.15
CA TYR A 194 8.53 11.83 17.59
C TYR A 194 9.92 12.09 18.22
N LEU A 195 10.94 11.29 17.89
CA LEU A 195 12.31 11.53 18.34
C LEU A 195 12.85 12.88 17.89
N LEU A 196 12.64 13.25 16.63
CA LEU A 196 13.07 14.54 16.11
C LEU A 196 12.45 15.69 16.91
N LEU A 197 11.16 15.63 17.23
CA LEU A 197 10.49 16.66 18.02
C LEU A 197 11.07 16.83 19.44
N GLN A 198 11.75 15.80 19.98
CA GLN A 198 12.43 15.89 21.28
C GLN A 198 13.81 16.60 21.19
N THR A 199 14.38 16.74 19.99
CA THR A 199 15.71 17.38 19.79
C THR A 199 15.68 18.91 19.82
N GLY A 200 14.56 19.51 20.25
CA GLY A 200 14.40 20.96 20.34
C GLY A 200 14.04 21.64 19.01
N PRO A 201 14.38 22.93 18.82
CA PRO A 201 13.92 23.73 17.65
C PRO A 201 14.34 23.13 16.30
N VAL A 202 15.51 22.51 16.22
CA VAL A 202 16.02 21.87 15.00
C VAL A 202 15.11 20.72 14.57
N GLY A 203 14.57 19.98 15.53
CA GLY A 203 13.60 18.91 15.32
C GLY A 203 12.36 19.34 14.53
N TYR A 204 11.82 20.53 14.83
CA TYR A 204 10.65 21.09 14.15
C TYR A 204 10.93 21.46 12.68
N ILE A 205 12.19 21.68 12.32
CA ILE A 205 12.61 21.97 10.94
C ILE A 205 12.94 20.67 10.18
N MET A 206 13.51 19.67 10.86
CA MET A 206 13.84 18.37 10.26
C MET A 206 12.61 17.47 10.03
N ALA A 207 11.63 17.50 10.93
CA ALA A 207 10.45 16.65 10.86
C ALA A 207 9.63 16.81 9.54
N PRO A 208 9.38 18.02 9.00
CA PRO A 208 8.75 18.19 7.70
C PRO A 208 9.65 17.72 6.55
N GLY A 209 10.97 17.84 6.70
CA GLY A 209 11.95 17.33 5.73
C GLY A 209 11.88 15.81 5.61
N LEU A 210 11.94 15.10 6.74
CA LEU A 210 11.76 13.65 6.78
C LEU A 210 10.38 13.23 6.24
N PHE A 211 9.32 13.92 6.67
CA PHE A 211 7.97 13.63 6.21
C PHE A 211 7.80 13.87 4.69
N GLY A 212 8.32 14.98 4.18
CA GLY A 212 8.32 15.31 2.75
C GLY A 212 9.14 14.32 1.93
N PHE A 213 10.29 13.86 2.44
CA PHE A 213 11.09 12.81 1.82
C PHE A 213 10.33 11.49 1.77
N VAL A 214 9.72 11.07 2.87
CA VAL A 214 8.92 9.85 2.95
C VAL A 214 7.74 9.88 1.95
N LEU A 215 7.06 11.03 1.84
CA LEU A 215 6.03 11.25 0.83
C LEU A 215 6.57 11.14 -0.60
N ALA A 216 7.72 11.76 -0.88
CA ALA A 216 8.33 11.75 -2.21
C ALA A 216 8.73 10.32 -2.63
N VAL A 217 9.39 9.57 -1.75
CA VAL A 217 9.78 8.18 -2.01
C VAL A 217 8.56 7.32 -2.27
N ARG A 218 7.51 7.44 -1.44
CA ARG A 218 6.29 6.65 -1.62
C ARG A 218 5.56 7.00 -2.90
N GLY A 219 5.44 8.28 -3.23
CA GLY A 219 4.83 8.74 -4.49
C GLY A 219 5.55 8.14 -5.69
N ASN A 220 6.88 8.20 -5.70
CA ASN A 220 7.71 7.63 -6.76
C ASN A 220 7.56 6.11 -6.89
N VAL A 221 7.50 5.38 -5.77
CA VAL A 221 7.29 3.91 -5.78
C VAL A 221 5.90 3.56 -6.31
N ALA A 222 4.86 4.30 -5.91
CA ALA A 222 3.50 4.11 -6.39
C ALA A 222 3.41 4.31 -7.92
N ASP A 223 4.05 5.37 -8.41
CA ASP A 223 4.08 5.69 -9.83
C ASP A 223 4.91 4.67 -10.63
N ALA A 224 6.05 4.21 -10.10
CA ALA A 224 6.86 3.16 -10.71
C ALA A 224 6.08 1.85 -10.87
N GLN A 225 5.37 1.41 -9.82
CA GLN A 225 4.52 0.21 -9.89
C GLN A 225 3.39 0.36 -10.91
N ARG A 226 2.79 1.56 -11.01
CA ARG A 226 1.75 1.84 -12.01
C ARG A 226 2.31 1.78 -13.43
N GLN A 227 3.50 2.31 -13.66
CA GLN A 227 4.16 2.25 -14.96
C GLN A 227 4.48 0.81 -15.38
N THR A 228 4.92 -0.05 -14.46
CA THR A 228 5.13 -1.48 -14.74
C THR A 228 3.85 -2.16 -15.20
N LEU A 229 2.73 -1.96 -14.48
CA LEU A 229 1.45 -2.56 -14.85
C LEU A 229 0.93 -2.06 -16.21
N LEU A 230 1.06 -0.76 -16.49
CA LEU A 230 0.66 -0.20 -17.78
C LEU A 230 1.54 -0.70 -18.92
N LYS A 231 2.85 -0.89 -18.66
CA LYS A 231 3.77 -1.52 -19.61
C LYS A 231 3.36 -2.94 -19.92
N ASP A 232 3.07 -3.76 -18.92
CA ASP A 232 2.65 -5.16 -19.11
C ASP A 232 1.36 -5.24 -19.95
N GLN A 233 0.37 -4.40 -19.63
CA GLN A 233 -0.89 -4.31 -20.40
C GLN A 233 -0.67 -3.81 -21.83
N THR A 234 0.24 -2.85 -22.03
CA THR A 234 0.58 -2.36 -23.37
C THR A 234 1.32 -3.41 -24.17
N LEU A 235 2.20 -4.20 -23.55
CA LEU A 235 2.88 -5.32 -24.17
C LEU A 235 1.89 -6.43 -24.56
N GLU A 236 0.93 -6.74 -23.70
CA GLU A 236 -0.12 -7.73 -23.98
C GLU A 236 -1.05 -7.28 -25.11
N LEU A 237 -1.48 -6.01 -25.11
CA LEU A 237 -2.27 -5.44 -26.21
C LEU A 237 -1.47 -5.34 -27.51
N ALA A 238 -0.17 -5.01 -27.42
CA ALA A 238 0.71 -5.01 -28.59
C ALA A 238 0.91 -6.42 -29.13
N ALA A 239 1.06 -7.43 -28.27
CA ALA A 239 1.12 -8.84 -28.66
C ALA A 239 -0.19 -9.27 -29.34
N GLN A 240 -1.35 -8.98 -28.75
CA GLN A 240 -2.66 -9.29 -29.33
C GLN A 240 -2.92 -8.56 -30.66
N ALA A 241 -2.52 -7.30 -30.77
CA ALA A 241 -2.65 -6.53 -32.01
C ALA A 241 -1.68 -7.01 -33.11
N LEU A 242 -0.50 -7.48 -32.71
CA LEU A 242 0.49 -8.07 -33.62
C LEU A 242 0.01 -9.45 -34.12
N ASP A 243 -0.54 -10.28 -33.23
CA ASP A 243 -1.15 -11.57 -33.55
C ASP A 243 -2.37 -11.41 -34.47
N ALA A 244 -3.22 -10.40 -34.22
CA ALA A 244 -4.36 -10.09 -35.09
C ALA A 244 -3.96 -9.61 -36.50
N ARG A 245 -2.73 -9.08 -36.66
CA ARG A 245 -2.21 -8.59 -37.94
C ARG A 245 -1.57 -9.69 -38.77
N ASP A 246 -1.08 -10.78 -38.16
CA ASP A 246 -0.39 -11.86 -38.87
C ASP A 246 -1.19 -13.17 -38.85
N ARG A 247 -2.31 -13.18 -39.60
CA ARG A 247 -3.20 -14.34 -39.81
C ARG A 247 -2.50 -15.56 -40.45
N TYR A 248 -1.22 -15.44 -40.79
CA TYR A 248 -0.41 -16.47 -41.47
C TYR A 248 0.59 -17.18 -40.53
N THR A 249 0.82 -16.69 -39.30
CA THR A 249 1.87 -17.24 -38.40
C THR A 249 1.35 -17.90 -37.12
N GLU A 250 0.10 -17.64 -36.71
CA GLU A 250 -0.50 -18.13 -35.46
C GLU A 250 -0.38 -19.66 -35.29
N SER A 251 -0.45 -20.41 -36.39
CA SER A 251 -0.40 -21.87 -36.32
C SER A 251 0.97 -22.49 -36.58
N HIS A 252 1.96 -21.75 -37.09
CA HIS A 252 3.25 -22.35 -37.45
C HIS A 252 4.24 -22.38 -36.28
N SER A 253 4.43 -21.27 -35.57
CA SER A 253 5.34 -21.22 -34.41
C SER A 253 4.83 -22.08 -33.25
N ILE A 254 3.52 -22.10 -33.02
CA ILE A 254 2.88 -22.95 -32.00
C ILE A 254 3.08 -24.44 -32.33
N ARG A 255 2.78 -24.86 -33.56
CA ARG A 255 2.98 -26.27 -33.98
C ARG A 255 4.45 -26.70 -33.92
N VAL A 256 5.38 -25.81 -34.28
CA VAL A 256 6.83 -26.10 -34.23
C VAL A 256 7.32 -26.18 -32.79
N ALA A 257 6.85 -25.31 -31.89
CA ALA A 257 7.17 -25.36 -30.47
C ALA A 257 6.62 -26.64 -29.81
N GLU A 258 5.38 -27.01 -30.15
CA GLU A 258 4.74 -28.25 -29.68
C GLU A 258 5.49 -29.51 -30.17
N LEU A 259 5.88 -29.56 -31.44
CA LEU A 259 6.70 -30.64 -32.00
C LEU A 259 8.09 -30.70 -31.35
N ALA A 260 8.71 -29.57 -31.05
CA ALA A 260 10.00 -29.51 -30.39
C ALA A 260 9.94 -29.97 -28.92
N GLY A 261 8.86 -29.62 -28.21
CA GLY A 261 8.57 -30.10 -26.86
C GLY A 261 8.43 -31.63 -26.83
N HIS A 262 7.57 -32.19 -27.70
CA HIS A 262 7.39 -33.64 -27.81
C HIS A 262 8.67 -34.39 -28.23
N LEU A 263 9.55 -33.75 -29.00
CA LEU A 263 10.85 -34.33 -29.35
C LEU A 263 11.80 -34.33 -28.14
N GLY A 264 11.81 -33.26 -27.34
CA GLY A 264 12.59 -33.18 -26.10
C GLY A 264 12.16 -34.22 -25.06
N GLU A 265 10.85 -34.42 -24.91
CA GLU A 265 10.28 -35.47 -24.04
C GLU A 265 10.72 -36.89 -24.48
N ARG A 266 10.73 -37.17 -25.79
CA ARG A 266 11.17 -38.49 -26.32
C ARG A 266 12.67 -38.71 -26.24
N LEU A 267 13.46 -37.65 -26.08
CA LEU A 267 14.90 -37.72 -25.84
C LEU A 267 15.24 -37.74 -24.34
N GLU A 268 14.23 -37.87 -23.47
CA GLU A 268 14.36 -37.91 -22.00
C GLU A 268 15.11 -36.69 -21.41
N LEU A 269 14.93 -35.51 -22.02
CA LEU A 269 15.47 -34.25 -21.49
C LEU A 269 14.71 -33.83 -20.22
N GLY A 270 15.36 -33.07 -19.34
CA GLY A 270 14.70 -32.56 -18.14
C GLY A 270 13.63 -31.51 -18.45
N ASP A 271 12.58 -31.40 -17.62
CA ASP A 271 11.43 -30.49 -17.83
C ASP A 271 11.84 -29.05 -18.20
N ARG A 272 12.91 -28.56 -17.56
CA ARG A 272 13.46 -27.22 -17.79
C ARG A 272 14.12 -27.08 -19.17
N GLU A 273 14.72 -28.15 -19.68
CA GLU A 273 15.33 -28.20 -21.01
C GLU A 273 14.27 -28.32 -22.10
N VAL A 274 13.21 -29.08 -21.84
CA VAL A 274 12.03 -29.18 -22.71
C VAL A 274 11.36 -27.81 -22.86
N GLU A 275 11.11 -27.10 -21.75
CA GLU A 275 10.53 -25.75 -21.76
C GLU A 275 11.43 -24.74 -22.49
N LEU A 276 12.74 -24.84 -22.32
CA LEU A 276 13.71 -24.00 -23.03
C LEU A 276 13.70 -24.25 -24.55
N ILE A 277 13.66 -25.51 -24.98
CA ILE A 277 13.59 -25.87 -26.40
C ILE A 277 12.26 -25.42 -27.02
N GLN A 278 11.15 -25.60 -26.30
CA GLN A 278 9.83 -25.17 -26.73
C GLN A 278 9.75 -23.63 -26.87
N THR A 279 10.31 -22.90 -25.91
CA THR A 279 10.39 -21.44 -25.94
C THR A 279 11.30 -20.96 -27.09
N ALA A 280 12.48 -21.57 -27.26
CA ALA A 280 13.40 -21.24 -28.35
C ALA A 280 12.80 -21.51 -29.74
N ALA A 281 12.08 -22.61 -29.89
CA ALA A 281 11.38 -22.98 -31.12
C ALA A 281 10.26 -21.98 -31.48
N SER A 282 9.52 -21.49 -30.48
CA SER A 282 8.48 -20.47 -30.69
C SER A 282 9.04 -19.15 -31.23
N LEU A 283 10.30 -18.83 -30.92
CA LEU A 283 11.00 -17.61 -31.31
C LEU A 283 11.83 -17.75 -32.60
N HIS A 284 12.02 -18.96 -33.14
CA HIS A 284 12.89 -19.21 -34.29
C HIS A 284 12.49 -18.46 -35.58
N VAL A 285 11.18 -18.32 -35.82
CA VAL A 285 10.65 -17.58 -36.98
C VAL A 285 10.93 -16.07 -36.86
N HIS A 286 11.06 -15.57 -35.63
CA HIS A 286 11.34 -14.17 -35.34
C HIS A 286 12.74 -13.75 -35.84
N TRP A 287 13.71 -14.66 -35.75
CA TRP A 287 15.11 -14.40 -36.14
C TRP A 287 15.30 -14.30 -37.66
N ARG A 288 14.63 -15.14 -38.46
CA ARG A 288 14.70 -15.09 -39.94
C ARG A 288 14.14 -13.82 -40.56
N ARG A 289 13.30 -13.06 -39.85
CA ARG A 289 12.68 -11.82 -40.36
C ARG A 289 13.57 -10.61 -40.11
N TRP A 290 14.43 -10.65 -39.09
CA TRP A 290 15.39 -9.59 -38.78
C TRP A 290 16.54 -9.57 -39.81
N ASP A 291 17.10 -10.74 -40.13
CA ASP A 291 18.18 -10.95 -41.11
C ASP A 291 17.79 -10.47 -42.54
N ARG A 292 16.51 -10.57 -42.92
CA ARG A 292 16.03 -10.09 -44.22
C ARG A 292 15.85 -8.56 -44.30
N SER A 293 15.84 -7.85 -43.17
CA SER A 293 15.65 -6.40 -43.11
C SER A 293 16.96 -5.62 -42.97
N SER A 294 18.01 -6.27 -42.47
CA SER A 294 19.37 -5.76 -42.39
C SER A 294 20.23 -6.51 -43.40
N GLY A 295 20.42 -5.97 -44.60
CA GLY A 295 21.22 -6.57 -45.68
C GLY A 295 22.70 -6.70 -45.31
N THR A 296 23.04 -7.58 -44.38
CA THR A 296 24.38 -7.81 -43.89
C THR A 296 24.55 -9.32 -43.73
N THR A 297 25.12 -9.96 -44.75
CA THR A 297 25.65 -11.32 -44.63
C THR A 297 26.71 -11.32 -43.53
N MET A 298 26.35 -11.85 -42.36
CA MET A 298 27.31 -12.21 -41.32
C MET A 298 27.22 -13.71 -41.10
N SER A 299 28.15 -14.45 -41.73
CA SER A 299 28.39 -15.84 -41.38
C SER A 299 29.04 -15.86 -40.00
N VAL A 300 28.32 -16.23 -38.94
CA VAL A 300 28.94 -16.63 -37.68
C VAL A 300 28.17 -17.82 -37.13
N GLY A 301 28.94 -18.89 -36.92
CA GLY A 301 28.49 -20.21 -36.59
C GLY A 301 27.67 -20.33 -35.30
N MET A 302 26.84 -21.36 -35.34
CA MET A 302 26.27 -22.09 -34.22
C MET A 302 27.35 -22.37 -33.14
N ALA A 303 27.46 -21.49 -32.15
CA ALA A 303 28.18 -21.76 -30.92
C ALA A 303 27.22 -22.46 -29.96
N LEU A 304 27.23 -23.79 -30.04
CA LEU A 304 26.69 -24.69 -29.05
C LEU A 304 27.43 -24.44 -27.71
N ALA A 305 26.85 -23.64 -26.82
CA ALA A 305 27.35 -23.48 -25.46
C ALA A 305 26.70 -24.52 -24.54
N ILE A 306 27.12 -25.78 -24.68
CA ILE A 306 27.05 -26.74 -23.58
C ILE A 306 28.23 -26.39 -22.67
N GLN A 307 27.96 -25.76 -21.52
CA GLN A 307 28.96 -25.63 -20.46
C GLN A 307 28.71 -26.71 -19.38
N PRO A 308 29.72 -27.53 -19.05
CA PRO A 308 29.58 -28.65 -18.14
C PRO A 308 29.58 -28.19 -16.68
N ALA A 309 28.82 -28.93 -15.86
CA ALA A 309 28.90 -28.88 -14.42
C ALA A 309 30.32 -29.19 -13.92
N SER A 310 30.97 -28.23 -13.25
CA SER A 310 31.88 -28.52 -12.14
C SER A 310 32.17 -27.25 -11.33
N LYS A 311 31.86 -27.30 -10.03
CA LYS A 311 32.83 -27.10 -8.94
C LYS A 311 32.12 -27.29 -7.60
N ALA A 312 32.26 -28.49 -7.07
CA ALA A 312 32.34 -28.72 -5.64
C ALA A 312 33.82 -28.53 -5.25
N MET A 313 34.07 -27.55 -4.38
CA MET A 313 35.09 -27.52 -3.32
C MET A 313 34.98 -26.17 -2.61
#